data_AF-A0A957INT0-F1
#
_entry.id   AF-A0A957INT0-F1
#
_cell.length_a   1.000
_cell.length_b   1.000
_cell.length_c   1.000
_cell.angle_alpha   90.00
_cell.angle_beta   90.00
_cell.angle_gamma   90.00
#
_symmetry.space_group_name_H-M   'P 1'
#
loop_
_entity.id
_entity.type
_entity.pdbx_description
1 polymer ?
#
loop_
_entity_poly.entity_id
_entity_poly.type
_entity_poly.pdbx_seq_one_letter_code
_entity_poly.pdbx_strand_id
1 'polypeptide(L)'
;LGYAILAAVLILVGVMTISFVQDWQGVVNTGQAYNSTAQATVWGVVQIAIFLLGLVLVLLSRYTRRSLHPLVLGLFLLAHLAHFWNYPEIVPTDTDIAYWLRLGYLAAFPLWAVLVYRRGLLRLLTQTAVSAADTPYTQLATALPVLQGAIASLDMPQMAHNIVAALLEITPARFVAVAIADAAQPNHLRLTSNMPQIGADRPKAWQLNLENWPAFRLAHERGDVVELRPNGLGARQLHLLYTELGVPVHGAMLVQPLFVAETWMGLLLLALPEGDTEWPESSQTAVLPLATYIAQVLQNGREHAALSAIAQTPALAPLDDTSASGQIIALEEERTQLLADLEIAQSRAQQADTRAAEARKQAYDLAATLEEIEQVNRDEHVAALEAEIAALRESLADAEEAMAMAAAGEGELSTEWVMLTITRYSSQLEEAQAQIERLEVELRRREQDRGSELLTGLAQELRTPMTSIAG
;
A
#
# COMPACT_ATOMS: atom_id res chain seq x y z
N LEU A 1 -13.13 19.13 -22.50
CA LEU A 1 -14.60 19.21 -22.66
C LEU A 1 -15.29 19.74 -21.40
N GLY A 2 -15.12 19.14 -20.22
CA GLY A 2 -15.78 19.59 -18.97
C GLY A 2 -15.55 21.06 -18.61
N TYR A 3 -14.31 21.54 -18.69
CA TYR A 3 -13.98 22.96 -18.44
C TYR A 3 -14.64 23.94 -19.43
N ALA A 4 -14.81 23.53 -20.69
CA ALA A 4 -15.47 24.36 -21.71
C ALA A 4 -16.98 24.47 -21.44
N ILE A 5 -17.62 23.37 -21.02
CA ILE A 5 -19.03 23.36 -20.61
C ILE A 5 -19.22 24.24 -19.36
N LEU A 6 -18.34 24.11 -18.36
CA LEU A 6 -18.38 24.93 -17.15
C LEU A 6 -18.25 26.42 -17.48
N ALA A 7 -17.28 26.80 -18.31
CA ALA A 7 -17.09 28.18 -18.74
C ALA A 7 -18.33 28.73 -19.47
N ALA A 8 -18.91 27.94 -20.38
CA ALA A 8 -20.13 28.33 -21.09
C ALA A 8 -21.32 28.54 -20.14
N VAL A 9 -21.51 27.64 -19.15
CA VAL A 9 -22.55 27.77 -18.13
C VAL A 9 -22.33 29.01 -17.26
N LEU A 10 -21.10 29.28 -16.82
CA LEU A 10 -20.79 30.46 -16.02
C LEU A 10 -21.04 31.77 -16.77
N ILE A 11 -20.68 31.82 -18.06
CA ILE A 11 -20.95 32.99 -18.92
C ILE A 11 -22.46 33.19 -19.07
N LEU A 12 -23.20 32.12 -19.37
CA LEU A 12 -24.66 32.16 -19.50
C LEU A 12 -25.32 32.70 -18.22
N VAL A 13 -24.97 32.12 -17.06
CA VAL A 13 -25.51 32.52 -15.75
C VAL A 13 -25.14 33.97 -15.44
N GLY A 14 -23.91 34.39 -15.73
CA GLY A 14 -23.45 35.77 -15.53
C GLY A 14 -24.24 36.77 -16.35
N VAL A 15 -24.40 36.52 -17.66
CA VAL A 15 -25.17 37.38 -18.57
C VAL A 15 -26.64 37.46 -18.15
N MET A 16 -27.26 36.32 -17.84
CA MET A 16 -28.64 36.27 -17.35
C MET A 16 -28.83 37.07 -16.07
N THR A 17 -27.89 36.95 -15.12
CA THR A 17 -27.95 37.68 -13.84
C THR A 17 -27.90 39.19 -14.07
N ILE A 18 -26.99 39.67 -14.92
CA ILE A 18 -26.86 41.10 -15.23
C ILE A 18 -28.15 41.63 -15.88
N SER A 19 -28.69 40.89 -16.87
CA SER A 19 -29.93 41.27 -17.55
C SER A 19 -31.13 41.31 -16.59
N PHE A 20 -31.29 40.28 -15.76
CA PHE A 20 -32.44 40.19 -14.84
C PHE A 20 -32.38 41.24 -13.73
N VAL A 21 -31.19 41.58 -13.22
CA VAL A 21 -31.04 42.65 -12.23
C VAL A 21 -31.47 44.01 -12.80
N GLN A 22 -31.14 44.29 -14.06
CA GLN A 22 -31.55 45.54 -14.72
C GLN A 22 -33.07 45.61 -14.88
N ASP A 23 -33.69 44.52 -15.36
CA ASP A 23 -35.13 44.45 -15.58
C ASP A 23 -35.93 44.40 -14.26
N TRP A 24 -35.37 43.80 -13.21
CA TRP A 24 -36.01 43.66 -11.90
C TRP A 24 -36.37 45.01 -11.27
N GLN A 25 -35.55 46.04 -11.47
CA GLN A 25 -35.85 47.39 -10.95
C GLN A 25 -37.17 47.95 -11.48
N GLY A 26 -37.58 47.59 -12.71
CA GLY A 26 -38.87 47.99 -13.26
C GLY A 26 -40.06 47.22 -12.69
N VAL A 27 -39.86 45.93 -12.37
CA VAL A 27 -40.90 45.02 -11.89
C VAL A 27 -41.21 45.22 -10.40
N VAL A 28 -40.20 45.52 -9.57
CA VAL A 28 -40.40 45.79 -8.13
C VAL A 28 -41.42 46.91 -7.88
N ASN A 29 -41.42 47.94 -8.73
CA ASN A 29 -42.32 49.08 -8.62
C ASN A 29 -43.80 48.72 -8.86
N THR A 30 -44.09 47.52 -9.38
CA THR A 30 -45.46 47.02 -9.62
C THR A 30 -46.02 46.21 -8.45
N GLY A 31 -45.22 45.96 -7.40
CA GLY A 31 -45.65 45.20 -6.21
C GLY A 31 -45.85 43.71 -6.45
N GLN A 32 -45.41 43.17 -7.61
CA GLN A 32 -45.44 41.73 -7.88
C GLN A 32 -44.33 40.99 -7.11
N ALA A 33 -44.67 39.83 -6.55
CA ALA A 33 -43.70 38.91 -5.97
C ALA A 33 -42.77 38.33 -7.05
N TYR A 34 -41.48 38.13 -6.75
CA TYR A 34 -40.51 37.64 -7.74
C TYR A 34 -40.92 36.29 -8.36
N ASN A 35 -41.49 35.41 -7.54
CA ASN A 35 -41.86 34.05 -7.94
C ASN A 35 -42.97 33.99 -9.01
N SER A 36 -43.72 35.08 -9.21
CA SER A 36 -44.75 35.16 -10.27
C SER A 36 -44.24 35.80 -11.56
N THR A 37 -42.97 36.18 -11.62
CA THR A 37 -42.39 36.83 -12.81
C THR A 37 -41.89 35.83 -13.84
N ALA A 38 -41.89 36.25 -15.11
CA ALA A 38 -41.28 35.47 -16.19
C ALA A 38 -39.78 35.22 -15.97
N GLN A 39 -39.09 36.11 -15.26
CA GLN A 39 -37.67 35.94 -14.90
C GLN A 39 -37.47 34.71 -14.02
N ALA A 40 -38.32 34.52 -13.01
CA ALA A 40 -38.27 33.34 -12.14
C ALA A 40 -38.51 32.04 -12.94
N THR A 41 -39.46 32.05 -13.89
CA THR A 41 -39.72 30.89 -14.75
C THR A 41 -38.51 30.56 -15.62
N VAL A 42 -37.93 31.56 -16.31
CA VAL A 42 -36.75 31.35 -17.16
C VAL A 42 -35.58 30.84 -16.34
N TRP A 43 -35.34 31.42 -15.15
CA TRP A 43 -34.28 30.98 -14.25
C TRP A 43 -34.46 29.52 -13.82
N GLY A 44 -35.67 29.13 -13.43
CA GLY A 44 -35.98 27.74 -13.05
C GLY A 44 -35.73 26.75 -14.18
N VAL A 45 -36.15 27.07 -15.41
CA VAL A 45 -35.92 26.22 -16.59
C VAL A 45 -34.43 26.03 -16.86
N VAL A 46 -33.64 27.10 -16.80
CA VAL A 46 -32.19 27.03 -17.01
C VAL A 46 -31.51 26.16 -15.93
N GLN A 47 -31.89 26.32 -14.65
CA GLN A 47 -31.35 25.50 -13.57
C GLN A 47 -31.67 24.01 -13.76
N ILE A 48 -32.90 23.67 -14.11
CA ILE A 48 -33.32 22.28 -14.40
C ILE A 48 -32.51 21.71 -15.57
N ALA A 49 -32.32 22.48 -16.64
CA ALA A 49 -31.54 22.06 -17.81
C ALA A 49 -30.06 21.78 -17.44
N ILE A 50 -29.45 22.63 -16.62
CA ILE A 50 -28.07 22.45 -16.15
C ILE A 50 -27.95 21.17 -15.30
N PHE A 51 -28.87 20.95 -14.36
CA PHE A 51 -28.84 19.75 -13.52
C PHE A 51 -29.10 18.47 -14.32
N LEU A 52 -30.02 18.51 -15.29
CA LEU A 52 -30.31 17.38 -16.17
C LEU A 52 -29.08 17.04 -17.03
N LEU A 53 -28.45 18.04 -17.65
CA LEU A 53 -27.23 17.86 -18.43
C LEU A 53 -26.10 17.28 -17.56
N GLY A 54 -25.90 17.82 -16.36
CA GLY A 54 -24.92 17.31 -15.40
C GLY A 54 -25.19 15.85 -15.01
N LEU A 55 -26.44 15.50 -14.74
CA LEU A 55 -26.84 14.14 -14.39
C LEU A 55 -26.62 13.17 -15.54
N VAL A 56 -26.99 13.55 -16.76
CA VAL A 56 -26.76 12.76 -17.98
C VAL A 56 -25.27 12.53 -18.18
N LEU A 57 -24.45 13.57 -18.14
CA LEU A 57 -22.99 13.45 -18.28
C LEU A 57 -22.37 12.51 -17.23
N VAL A 58 -22.83 12.58 -15.98
CA VAL A 58 -22.37 11.72 -14.89
C VAL A 58 -22.85 10.27 -15.02
N LEU A 59 -24.04 10.04 -15.59
CA LEU A 59 -24.55 8.69 -15.86
C LEU A 59 -23.86 8.02 -17.05
N LEU A 60 -23.47 8.80 -18.06
CA LEU A 60 -22.72 8.33 -19.22
C LEU A 60 -21.25 7.99 -18.88
N SER A 61 -20.67 8.59 -17.84
CA SER A 61 -19.31 8.27 -17.43
C SER A 61 -19.26 6.98 -16.59
N ARG A 62 -18.60 5.93 -17.14
CA ARG A 62 -18.45 4.62 -16.48
C ARG A 62 -17.83 4.71 -15.07
N TYR A 63 -16.90 5.65 -14.87
CA TYR A 63 -16.21 5.85 -13.60
C TYR A 63 -17.09 6.52 -12.53
N THR A 64 -18.01 7.40 -12.94
CA THR A 64 -18.79 8.24 -12.00
C THR A 64 -20.16 7.64 -11.69
N ARG A 65 -20.64 6.70 -12.51
CA ARG A 65 -21.95 6.04 -12.37
C ARG A 65 -22.15 5.31 -11.03
N ARG A 66 -21.09 4.77 -10.41
CA ARG A 66 -21.15 4.10 -9.09
C ARG A 66 -20.85 5.02 -7.89
N SER A 67 -20.70 6.32 -8.12
CA SER A 67 -20.40 7.28 -7.05
C SER A 67 -21.67 7.94 -6.50
N LEU A 68 -21.55 8.77 -5.45
CA LEU A 68 -22.70 9.52 -4.89
C LEU A 68 -23.09 10.75 -5.74
N HIS A 69 -22.33 11.11 -6.78
CA HIS A 69 -22.61 12.27 -7.66
C HIS A 69 -24.00 12.24 -8.31
N PRO A 70 -24.45 11.14 -8.94
CA PRO A 70 -25.79 11.07 -9.51
C PRO A 70 -26.88 11.25 -8.46
N LEU A 71 -26.65 10.81 -7.22
CA LEU A 71 -27.63 10.94 -6.14
C LEU A 71 -27.73 12.39 -5.65
N VAL A 72 -26.61 13.09 -5.49
CA VAL A 72 -26.57 14.53 -5.16
C VAL A 72 -27.23 15.36 -6.27
N LEU A 73 -26.85 15.13 -7.53
CA LEU A 73 -27.45 15.84 -8.68
C LEU A 73 -28.93 15.51 -8.84
N GLY A 74 -29.33 14.26 -8.60
CA GLY A 74 -30.72 13.82 -8.60
C GLY A 74 -31.55 14.52 -7.53
N LEU A 75 -31.03 14.67 -6.30
CA LEU A 75 -31.70 15.42 -5.23
C LEU A 75 -31.88 16.90 -5.59
N PHE A 76 -30.87 17.56 -6.14
CA PHE A 76 -31.01 18.93 -6.62
C PHE A 76 -32.04 19.05 -7.73
N LEU A 77 -32.01 18.15 -8.73
CA LEU A 77 -32.96 18.14 -9.83
C LEU A 77 -34.40 17.94 -9.32
N LEU A 78 -34.63 16.98 -8.41
CA LEU A 78 -35.93 16.74 -7.79
C LEU A 78 -36.44 17.96 -7.01
N ALA A 79 -35.56 18.62 -6.26
CA ALA A 79 -35.93 19.82 -5.51
C ALA A 79 -36.34 20.98 -6.43
N HIS A 80 -35.63 21.16 -7.55
CA HIS A 80 -35.97 22.20 -8.53
C HIS A 80 -37.24 21.86 -9.32
N LEU A 81 -37.46 20.59 -9.67
CA LEU A 81 -38.71 20.13 -10.30
C LEU A 81 -39.91 20.32 -9.36
N ALA A 82 -39.78 19.93 -8.09
CA ALA A 82 -40.83 20.10 -7.08
C ALA A 82 -41.14 21.57 -6.82
N HIS A 83 -40.11 22.43 -6.78
CA HIS A 83 -40.28 23.87 -6.65
C HIS A 83 -40.92 24.50 -7.90
N PHE A 84 -40.55 24.06 -9.10
CA PHE A 84 -41.08 24.59 -10.35
C PHE A 84 -42.55 24.23 -10.57
N TRP A 85 -42.95 23.02 -10.18
CA TRP A 85 -44.34 22.56 -10.32
C TRP A 85 -45.27 23.05 -9.21
N ASN A 86 -44.68 23.55 -8.11
CA ASN A 86 -45.31 24.16 -6.93
C ASN A 86 -46.80 23.83 -6.76
N TYR A 87 -47.12 22.66 -6.20
CA TYR A 87 -48.51 22.20 -6.02
C TYR A 87 -49.29 23.19 -5.14
N PRO A 88 -50.17 24.04 -5.73
CA PRO A 88 -50.81 25.13 -4.99
C PRO A 88 -51.86 24.63 -4.00
N GLU A 89 -52.24 23.35 -4.09
CA GLU A 89 -53.22 22.71 -3.21
C GLU A 89 -52.64 22.30 -1.85
N ILE A 90 -51.32 22.23 -1.69
CA ILE A 90 -50.65 21.65 -0.51
C ILE A 90 -49.94 22.74 0.32
N VAL A 91 -49.51 23.85 -0.30
CA VAL A 91 -48.76 24.92 0.37
C VAL A 91 -49.34 26.28 -0.04
N PRO A 92 -49.66 27.18 0.92
CA PRO A 92 -50.14 28.52 0.61
C PRO A 92 -49.17 29.27 -0.31
N THR A 93 -49.65 29.65 -1.49
CA THR A 93 -48.89 30.37 -2.54
C THR A 93 -48.41 31.77 -2.10
N ASP A 94 -48.89 32.26 -0.97
CA ASP A 94 -48.58 33.59 -0.43
C ASP A 94 -47.27 33.62 0.38
N THR A 95 -46.58 32.49 0.51
CA THR A 95 -45.28 32.44 1.18
C THR A 95 -44.16 32.49 0.14
N ASP A 96 -43.33 33.55 0.17
CA ASP A 96 -42.11 33.68 -0.65
C ASP A 96 -41.00 32.68 -0.29
N ILE A 97 -41.34 31.62 0.46
CA ILE A 97 -40.39 30.68 1.03
C ILE A 97 -40.21 29.51 0.06
N ALA A 98 -39.03 29.43 -0.55
CA ALA A 98 -38.64 28.32 -1.42
C ALA A 98 -38.34 27.01 -0.64
N TYR A 99 -39.37 26.40 -0.05
CA TYR A 99 -39.21 25.28 0.88
C TYR A 99 -38.59 24.03 0.22
N TRP A 100 -39.03 23.66 -0.98
CA TRP A 100 -38.52 22.49 -1.71
C TRP A 100 -37.04 22.61 -2.03
N LEU A 101 -36.60 23.80 -2.40
CA LEU A 101 -35.19 24.10 -2.64
C LEU A 101 -34.38 23.96 -1.35
N ARG A 102 -34.85 24.52 -0.24
CA ARG A 102 -34.18 24.41 1.07
C ARG A 102 -34.08 22.96 1.53
N LEU A 103 -35.14 22.16 1.35
CA LEU A 103 -35.14 20.74 1.71
C LEU A 103 -34.14 19.95 0.85
N GLY A 104 -34.13 20.19 -0.46
CA GLY A 104 -33.16 19.62 -1.38
C GLY A 104 -31.72 19.96 -0.98
N TYR A 105 -31.47 21.21 -0.61
CA TYR A 105 -30.17 21.69 -0.17
C TYR A 105 -29.72 21.05 1.15
N LEU A 106 -30.65 20.91 2.10
CA LEU A 106 -30.40 20.26 3.39
C LEU A 106 -29.99 18.78 3.21
N ALA A 107 -30.56 18.07 2.24
CA ALA A 107 -30.18 16.70 1.95
C ALA A 107 -28.91 16.60 1.09
N ALA A 108 -28.75 17.46 0.08
CA ALA A 108 -27.69 17.36 -0.90
C ALA A 108 -26.33 17.88 -0.39
N PHE A 109 -26.30 18.96 0.40
CA PHE A 109 -25.04 19.55 0.86
C PHE A 109 -24.23 18.65 1.80
N PRO A 110 -24.82 17.97 2.80
CA PRO A 110 -24.08 17.01 3.62
C PRO A 110 -23.51 15.86 2.80
N LEU A 111 -24.27 15.32 1.86
CA LEU A 111 -23.81 14.26 0.94
C LEU A 111 -22.65 14.73 0.06
N TRP A 112 -22.70 15.98 -0.40
CA TRP A 112 -21.62 16.58 -1.16
C TRP A 112 -20.38 16.83 -0.30
N ALA A 113 -20.55 17.26 0.95
CA ALA A 113 -19.47 17.40 1.92
C ALA A 113 -18.81 16.05 2.22
N VAL A 114 -19.59 14.98 2.40
CA VAL A 114 -19.06 13.61 2.55
C VAL A 114 -18.27 13.17 1.31
N LEU A 115 -18.71 13.54 0.10
CA LEU A 115 -17.96 13.25 -1.13
C LEU A 115 -16.61 13.96 -1.18
N VAL A 116 -16.58 15.25 -0.83
CA VAL A 116 -15.36 16.06 -0.77
C VAL A 116 -14.44 15.53 0.32
N TYR A 117 -14.99 15.26 1.50
CA TYR A 117 -14.27 14.69 2.64
C TYR A 117 -13.69 13.33 2.28
N ARG A 118 -14.47 12.39 1.75
CA ARG A 118 -13.96 11.07 1.34
C ARG A 118 -12.83 11.18 0.32
N ARG A 119 -12.91 12.08 -0.67
CA ARG A 119 -11.83 12.29 -1.64
C ARG A 119 -10.59 12.95 -1.03
N GLY A 120 -10.79 13.95 -0.17
CA GLY A 120 -9.71 14.65 0.52
C GLY A 120 -9.01 13.77 1.55
N LEU A 121 -9.78 13.09 2.40
CA LEU A 121 -9.28 12.11 3.37
C LEU A 121 -8.64 10.92 2.68
N LEU A 122 -9.17 10.37 1.59
CA LEU A 122 -8.47 9.28 0.91
C LEU A 122 -7.07 9.71 0.50
N ARG A 123 -6.91 10.94 -0.01
CA ARG A 123 -5.60 11.47 -0.41
C ARG A 123 -4.69 11.74 0.79
N LEU A 124 -5.23 12.30 1.87
CA LEU A 124 -4.50 12.57 3.11
C LEU A 124 -4.15 11.28 3.86
N LEU A 125 -5.05 10.31 3.92
CA LEU A 125 -4.85 8.98 4.51
C LEU A 125 -3.90 8.14 3.66
N THR A 126 -3.91 8.25 2.33
CA THR A 126 -2.84 7.63 1.54
C THR A 126 -1.49 8.31 1.77
N GLN A 127 -1.46 9.62 1.98
CA GLN A 127 -0.21 10.34 2.29
C GLN A 127 0.29 10.04 3.72
N THR A 128 -0.60 9.97 4.72
CA THR A 128 -0.24 9.64 6.10
C THR A 128 -0.08 8.15 6.32
N ALA A 129 -0.74 7.26 5.57
CA ALA A 129 -0.44 5.83 5.59
C ALA A 129 0.92 5.55 4.95
N VAL A 130 1.34 6.32 3.94
CA VAL A 130 2.71 6.26 3.41
C VAL A 130 3.74 6.77 4.43
N SER A 131 3.40 7.71 5.32
CA SER A 131 4.27 8.14 6.43
C SER A 131 4.17 7.29 7.71
N ALA A 132 3.04 6.61 7.96
CA ALA A 132 2.86 5.73 9.11
C ALA A 132 3.33 4.30 8.83
N ALA A 133 3.45 3.94 7.55
CA ALA A 133 4.06 2.70 7.07
C ALA A 133 5.55 2.89 6.74
N ASP A 134 6.25 3.70 7.55
CA ASP A 134 7.70 3.92 7.51
C ASP A 134 8.52 2.68 7.91
N THR A 135 7.86 1.55 8.21
CA THR A 135 8.52 0.24 8.25
C THR A 135 8.09 -0.58 7.03
N PRO A 136 9.01 -0.94 6.10
CA PRO A 136 8.69 -1.80 4.96
C PRO A 136 8.04 -3.14 5.38
N TYR A 137 8.26 -3.56 6.63
CA TYR A 137 7.69 -4.75 7.25
C TYR A 137 6.17 -4.69 7.51
N THR A 138 5.60 -3.54 7.87
CA THR A 138 4.15 -3.42 8.09
C THR A 138 3.37 -3.42 6.76
N GLN A 139 3.96 -2.86 5.71
CA GLN A 139 3.43 -2.98 4.34
C GLN A 139 3.49 -4.43 3.84
N LEU A 140 4.57 -5.16 4.16
CA LEU A 140 4.69 -6.57 3.78
C LEU A 140 3.71 -7.46 4.55
N ALA A 141 3.52 -7.23 5.86
CA ALA A 141 2.56 -7.98 6.68
C ALA A 141 1.10 -7.80 6.22
N THR A 142 0.76 -6.62 5.69
CA THR A 142 -0.56 -6.36 5.09
C THR A 142 -0.67 -6.86 3.64
N ALA A 143 0.45 -6.93 2.91
CA ALA A 143 0.52 -7.49 1.56
C ALA A 143 0.49 -9.03 1.52
N LEU A 144 1.04 -9.70 2.53
CA LEU A 144 1.20 -11.16 2.58
C LEU A 144 -0.12 -11.93 2.41
N PRO A 145 -1.24 -11.59 3.08
CA PRO A 145 -2.51 -12.30 2.89
C PRO A 145 -3.04 -12.19 1.46
N VAL A 146 -2.83 -11.04 0.80
CA VAL A 146 -3.25 -10.80 -0.59
C VAL A 146 -2.37 -11.58 -1.55
N LEU A 147 -1.06 -11.67 -1.26
CA LEU A 147 -0.09 -12.43 -2.04
C LEU A 147 -0.18 -13.96 -1.83
N GLN A 148 -0.69 -14.44 -0.68
CA GLN A 148 -0.96 -15.86 -0.46
C GLN A 148 -1.96 -16.44 -1.48
N GLY A 149 -2.97 -15.65 -1.88
CA GLY A 149 -3.88 -16.02 -2.96
C GLY A 149 -3.19 -16.21 -4.31
N ALA A 150 -2.03 -15.56 -4.51
CA ALA A 150 -1.22 -15.74 -5.72
C ALA A 150 -0.43 -17.06 -5.72
N ILE A 151 -0.09 -17.60 -4.55
CA ILE A 151 0.61 -18.89 -4.38
C ILE A 151 -0.33 -20.08 -4.59
N ALA A 152 -1.64 -19.91 -4.39
CA ALA A 152 -2.61 -20.99 -4.52
C ALA A 152 -2.67 -21.63 -5.91
N SER A 153 -2.18 -20.95 -6.95
CA SER A 153 -2.09 -21.47 -8.31
C SER A 153 -0.66 -21.90 -8.64
N LEU A 154 -0.49 -23.18 -8.97
CA LEU A 154 0.79 -23.74 -9.45
C LEU A 154 0.99 -23.56 -10.97
N ASP A 155 -0.01 -23.05 -11.68
CA ASP A 155 0.10 -22.70 -13.11
C ASP A 155 0.70 -21.29 -13.29
N MET A 156 1.82 -21.19 -14.02
CA MET A 156 2.62 -19.97 -14.14
C MET A 156 1.88 -18.74 -14.74
N PRO A 157 1.09 -18.86 -15.83
CA PRO A 157 0.27 -17.76 -16.34
C PRO A 157 -0.77 -17.27 -15.31
N GLN A 158 -1.42 -18.20 -14.61
CA GLN A 158 -2.43 -17.87 -13.60
C GLN A 158 -1.79 -17.25 -12.35
N MET A 159 -0.63 -17.75 -11.93
CA MET A 159 0.17 -17.16 -10.86
C MET A 159 0.58 -15.71 -11.21
N ALA A 160 1.08 -15.48 -12.42
CA ALA A 160 1.41 -14.13 -12.90
C ALA A 160 0.20 -13.18 -12.85
N HIS A 161 -0.98 -13.68 -13.24
CA HIS A 161 -2.22 -12.92 -13.17
C HIS A 161 -2.61 -12.57 -11.74
N ASN A 162 -2.55 -13.53 -10.82
CA ASN A 162 -2.88 -13.31 -9.41
C ASN A 162 -1.89 -12.34 -8.75
N ILE A 163 -0.60 -12.40 -9.08
CA ILE A 163 0.42 -11.43 -8.61
C ILE A 163 0.07 -10.02 -9.09
N VAL A 164 -0.27 -9.87 -10.37
CA VAL A 164 -0.67 -8.56 -10.94
C VAL A 164 -1.91 -8.01 -10.24
N ALA A 165 -2.91 -8.85 -9.97
CA ALA A 165 -4.12 -8.44 -9.26
C ALA A 165 -3.80 -7.99 -7.82
N ALA A 166 -2.98 -8.76 -7.09
CA ALA A 166 -2.57 -8.44 -5.73
C ALA A 166 -1.79 -7.11 -5.66
N LEU A 167 -0.82 -6.92 -6.55
CA LEU A 167 -0.01 -5.70 -6.60
C LEU A 167 -0.83 -4.45 -6.94
N LEU A 168 -1.90 -4.59 -7.71
CA LEU A 168 -2.81 -3.48 -7.99
C LEU A 168 -3.57 -3.00 -6.74
N GLU A 169 -3.79 -3.88 -5.77
CA GLU A 169 -4.44 -3.53 -4.50
C GLU A 169 -3.46 -2.91 -3.48
N ILE A 170 -2.19 -3.33 -3.53
CA ILE A 170 -1.17 -2.95 -2.54
C ILE A 170 -0.40 -1.69 -2.98
N THR A 171 -0.23 -1.46 -4.28
CA THR A 171 0.60 -0.37 -4.80
C THR A 171 -0.24 0.78 -5.37
N PRO A 172 0.26 2.02 -5.36
CA PRO A 172 -0.41 3.15 -6.01
C PRO A 172 -0.34 3.10 -7.55
N ALA A 173 0.22 2.02 -8.12
CA ALA A 173 0.39 1.87 -9.56
C ALA A 173 -0.97 1.73 -10.27
N ARG A 174 -1.10 2.39 -11.42
CA ARG A 174 -2.28 2.26 -12.30
C ARG A 174 -2.07 1.18 -13.36
N PHE A 175 -0.83 0.97 -13.76
CA PHE A 175 -0.42 -0.11 -14.63
C PHE A 175 0.56 -1.00 -13.88
N VAL A 176 0.24 -2.29 -13.83
CA VAL A 176 1.05 -3.31 -13.18
C VAL A 176 1.25 -4.43 -14.18
N ALA A 177 2.49 -4.85 -14.36
CA ALA A 177 2.81 -5.98 -15.19
C ALA A 177 3.99 -6.78 -14.66
N VAL A 178 3.93 -8.10 -14.80
CA VAL A 178 5.00 -9.03 -14.44
C VAL A 178 5.49 -9.68 -15.73
N ALA A 179 6.77 -9.48 -16.04
CA ALA A 179 7.47 -10.11 -17.15
C ALA A 179 8.27 -11.29 -16.61
N ILE A 180 7.94 -12.50 -17.04
CA ILE A 180 8.60 -13.73 -16.58
C ILE A 180 9.54 -14.20 -17.69
N ALA A 181 10.81 -14.44 -17.36
CA ALA A 181 11.77 -14.97 -18.33
C ALA A 181 11.41 -16.40 -18.75
N ASP A 182 11.72 -16.78 -19.98
CA ASP A 182 11.67 -18.18 -20.39
C ASP A 182 12.91 -18.92 -19.83
N ALA A 183 12.72 -20.13 -19.31
CA ALA A 183 13.82 -20.96 -18.83
C ALA A 183 14.73 -21.44 -19.97
N ALA A 184 14.17 -21.66 -21.17
CA ALA A 184 14.94 -22.06 -22.34
C ALA A 184 15.62 -20.88 -23.04
N GLN A 185 15.04 -19.68 -22.93
CA GLN A 185 15.50 -18.47 -23.59
C GLN A 185 15.40 -17.25 -22.64
N PRO A 186 16.42 -17.00 -21.80
CA PRO A 186 16.33 -15.96 -20.75
C PRO A 186 16.15 -14.53 -21.29
N ASN A 187 16.48 -14.28 -22.56
CA ASN A 187 16.26 -12.99 -23.23
C ASN A 187 14.79 -12.78 -23.65
N HIS A 188 13.97 -13.83 -23.68
CA HIS A 188 12.55 -13.75 -24.00
C HIS A 188 11.73 -13.66 -22.72
N LEU A 189 11.03 -12.55 -22.54
CA LEU A 189 10.17 -12.27 -21.39
C LEU A 189 8.70 -12.36 -21.81
N ARG A 190 7.90 -13.13 -21.07
CA ARG A 190 6.45 -13.15 -21.20
C ARG A 190 5.83 -12.18 -20.20
N LEU A 191 5.34 -11.05 -20.70
CA LEU A 191 4.70 -10.00 -19.91
C LEU A 191 3.22 -10.29 -19.71
N THR A 192 2.75 -10.25 -18.47
CA THR A 192 1.33 -10.32 -18.08
C THR A 192 0.96 -9.01 -17.39
N SER A 193 -0.13 -8.34 -17.76
CA SER A 193 -0.53 -7.06 -17.16
C SER A 193 -1.98 -7.01 -16.69
N ASN A 194 -2.33 -5.95 -15.94
CA ASN A 194 -3.69 -5.64 -15.52
C ASN A 194 -4.57 -5.05 -16.64
N MET A 195 -4.03 -4.85 -17.85
CA MET A 195 -4.78 -4.25 -18.94
C MET A 195 -5.65 -5.29 -19.66
N PRO A 196 -6.93 -4.97 -19.96
CA PRO A 196 -7.84 -5.91 -20.60
C PRO A 196 -7.40 -6.22 -22.04
N GLN A 197 -7.48 -7.48 -22.44
CA GLN A 197 -7.28 -7.88 -23.82
C GLN A 197 -8.53 -7.54 -24.65
N ILE A 198 -8.36 -6.95 -25.83
CA ILE A 198 -9.49 -6.69 -26.74
C ILE A 198 -10.06 -8.03 -27.19
N GLY A 199 -11.30 -8.33 -26.80
CA GLY A 199 -12.03 -9.54 -27.23
C GLY A 199 -11.99 -10.75 -26.29
N ALA A 200 -11.30 -10.66 -25.14
CA ALA A 200 -11.32 -11.70 -24.11
C ALA A 200 -11.18 -11.08 -22.70
N ASP A 201 -11.88 -11.63 -21.71
CA ASP A 201 -11.75 -11.25 -20.29
C ASP A 201 -10.49 -11.89 -19.66
N ARG A 202 -9.36 -11.78 -20.36
CA ARG A 202 -8.06 -12.31 -19.94
C ARG A 202 -7.03 -11.18 -19.97
N PRO A 203 -6.01 -11.24 -19.10
CA PRO A 203 -4.91 -10.27 -19.14
C PRO A 203 -4.18 -10.37 -20.49
N LYS A 204 -3.86 -9.20 -21.08
CA LYS A 204 -3.07 -9.18 -22.32
C LYS A 204 -1.66 -9.67 -22.02
N ALA A 205 -1.19 -10.64 -22.81
CA ALA A 205 0.16 -11.17 -22.73
C ALA A 205 1.01 -10.67 -23.90
N TRP A 206 2.24 -10.22 -23.64
CA TRP A 206 3.21 -9.85 -24.67
C TRP A 206 4.46 -10.71 -24.53
N GLN A 207 5.14 -10.92 -25.66
CA GLN A 207 6.50 -11.46 -25.66
C GLN A 207 7.45 -10.30 -25.96
N LEU A 208 8.37 -10.04 -25.03
CA LEU A 208 9.37 -8.98 -25.14
C LEU A 208 10.74 -9.62 -25.25
N ASN A 209 11.58 -9.10 -26.13
CA ASN A 209 13.00 -9.45 -26.15
C ASN A 209 13.79 -8.40 -25.35
N LEU A 210 14.56 -8.84 -24.35
CA LEU A 210 15.38 -8.00 -23.48
C LEU A 210 16.34 -7.10 -24.29
N GLU A 211 16.86 -7.58 -25.42
CA GLU A 211 17.83 -6.85 -26.26
C GLU A 211 17.25 -5.56 -26.87
N ASN A 212 15.93 -5.53 -27.09
CA ASN A 212 15.25 -4.38 -27.67
C ASN A 212 15.01 -3.25 -26.66
N TRP A 213 15.23 -3.51 -25.37
CA TRP A 213 14.87 -2.59 -24.28
C TRP A 213 16.08 -2.28 -23.39
N PRO A 214 16.83 -1.20 -23.67
CA PRO A 214 18.03 -0.85 -22.92
C PRO A 214 17.81 -0.69 -21.40
N ALA A 215 16.68 -0.13 -20.98
CA ALA A 215 16.34 0.01 -19.56
C ALA A 215 16.15 -1.34 -18.86
N PHE A 216 15.55 -2.32 -19.55
CA PHE A 216 15.32 -3.66 -19.01
C PHE A 216 16.63 -4.45 -18.93
N ARG A 217 17.48 -4.31 -19.94
CA ARG A 217 18.83 -4.86 -19.91
C ARG A 217 19.65 -4.25 -18.77
N LEU A 218 19.57 -2.94 -18.56
CA LEU A 218 20.27 -2.27 -17.46
C LEU A 218 19.79 -2.78 -16.09
N ALA A 219 18.48 -2.95 -15.90
CA ALA A 219 17.91 -3.52 -14.68
C ALA A 219 18.38 -4.96 -14.45
N HIS A 220 18.44 -5.77 -15.52
CA HIS A 220 18.96 -7.14 -15.46
C HIS A 220 20.47 -7.16 -15.14
N GLU A 221 21.30 -6.38 -15.84
CA GLU A 221 22.76 -6.39 -15.68
C GLU A 221 23.23 -5.84 -14.32
N ARG A 222 22.53 -4.83 -13.78
CA ARG A 222 22.89 -4.23 -12.49
C ARG A 222 22.25 -4.91 -11.30
N GLY A 223 21.13 -5.62 -11.50
CA GLY A 223 20.29 -6.08 -10.39
C GLY A 223 19.57 -4.96 -9.64
N ASP A 224 19.65 -3.72 -10.15
CA ASP A 224 19.11 -2.53 -9.52
C ASP A 224 17.80 -2.07 -10.17
N VAL A 225 17.00 -1.36 -9.38
CA VAL A 225 15.78 -0.70 -9.85
C VAL A 225 16.11 0.38 -10.89
N VAL A 226 15.32 0.44 -11.96
CA VAL A 226 15.43 1.48 -12.99
C VAL A 226 14.13 2.26 -13.05
N GLU A 227 14.21 3.56 -12.78
CA GLU A 227 13.08 4.47 -12.92
C GLU A 227 13.08 5.12 -14.32
N LEU A 228 11.98 4.96 -15.05
CA LEU A 228 11.71 5.64 -16.30
C LEU A 228 10.73 6.78 -16.07
N ARG A 229 11.24 8.02 -16.15
CA ARG A 229 10.45 9.23 -15.97
C ARG A 229 9.80 9.69 -17.29
N PRO A 230 8.60 10.29 -17.25
CA PRO A 230 7.93 10.82 -18.45
C PRO A 230 8.63 12.06 -19.03
N ASN A 231 9.51 12.69 -18.24
CA ASN A 231 10.38 13.80 -18.62
C ASN A 231 11.86 13.44 -18.39
N GLY A 232 12.77 14.05 -19.16
CA GLY A 232 14.21 13.85 -18.98
C GLY A 232 14.78 12.55 -19.57
N LEU A 233 15.79 11.99 -18.90
CA LEU A 233 16.46 10.76 -19.32
C LEU A 233 15.51 9.56 -19.17
N GLY A 234 15.33 8.78 -20.23
CA GLY A 234 14.42 7.62 -20.24
C GLY A 234 13.01 7.91 -20.79
N ALA A 235 12.60 9.17 -20.91
CA ALA A 235 11.27 9.55 -21.41
C ALA A 235 10.93 8.98 -22.81
N ARG A 236 11.91 9.00 -23.73
CA ARG A 236 11.75 8.39 -25.06
C ARG A 236 11.53 6.88 -24.96
N GLN A 237 12.27 6.19 -24.09
CA GLN A 237 12.14 4.75 -23.93
C GLN A 237 10.79 4.38 -23.31
N LEU A 238 10.34 5.17 -22.33
CA LEU A 238 9.02 5.02 -21.71
C LEU A 238 7.88 5.19 -22.73
N HIS A 239 7.95 6.24 -23.56
CA HIS A 239 6.94 6.48 -24.57
C HIS A 239 6.89 5.38 -25.63
N LEU A 240 8.05 4.90 -26.08
CA LEU A 240 8.15 3.76 -27.00
C LEU A 240 7.56 2.50 -26.38
N LEU A 241 7.83 2.23 -25.10
CA LEU A 241 7.29 1.08 -24.39
C LEU A 241 5.75 1.13 -24.32
N TYR A 242 5.16 2.26 -23.92
CA TYR A 242 3.70 2.38 -23.88
C TYR A 242 3.07 2.22 -25.27
N THR A 243 3.72 2.75 -26.31
CA THR A 243 3.28 2.61 -27.70
C THR A 243 3.32 1.15 -28.16
N GLU A 244 4.41 0.44 -27.88
CA GLU A 244 4.57 -0.98 -28.23
C GLU A 244 3.53 -1.85 -27.51
N LEU A 245 3.30 -1.59 -26.22
CA LEU A 245 2.31 -2.30 -25.43
C LEU A 245 0.87 -1.97 -25.90
N GLY A 246 0.69 -0.84 -26.59
CA GLY A 246 -0.61 -0.32 -27.01
C GLY A 246 -1.47 0.10 -25.82
N VAL A 247 -0.82 0.64 -24.77
CA VAL A 247 -1.48 1.12 -23.54
C VAL A 247 -1.44 2.64 -23.49
N PRO A 248 -2.41 3.29 -22.81
CA PRO A 248 -2.38 4.74 -22.61
C PRO A 248 -1.09 5.18 -21.91
N VAL A 249 -0.65 6.40 -22.20
CA VAL A 249 0.52 6.97 -21.52
C VAL A 249 0.18 7.13 -20.04
N HIS A 250 1.00 6.53 -19.19
CA HIS A 250 0.94 6.65 -17.73
C HIS A 250 2.10 7.52 -17.22
N GLY A 251 2.17 7.74 -15.90
CA GLY A 251 3.25 8.48 -15.25
C GLY A 251 4.58 7.73 -15.25
N ALA A 252 5.45 8.06 -14.29
CA ALA A 252 6.72 7.36 -14.11
C ALA A 252 6.53 5.85 -13.96
N MET A 253 7.42 5.09 -14.59
CA MET A 253 7.46 3.64 -14.50
C MET A 253 8.68 3.17 -13.73
N LEU A 254 8.44 2.40 -12.69
CA LEU A 254 9.45 1.65 -11.97
C LEU A 254 9.63 0.30 -12.64
N VAL A 255 10.88 -0.03 -12.98
CA VAL A 255 11.30 -1.32 -13.50
C VAL A 255 12.14 -1.99 -12.43
N GLN A 256 11.56 -2.97 -11.75
CA GLN A 256 12.22 -3.72 -10.68
C GLN A 256 12.64 -5.10 -11.20
N PRO A 257 13.93 -5.45 -11.17
CA PRO A 257 14.37 -6.80 -11.51
C PRO A 257 13.92 -7.82 -10.46
N LEU A 258 13.60 -9.03 -10.93
CA LEU A 258 13.22 -10.17 -10.12
C LEU A 258 14.36 -11.19 -10.13
N PHE A 259 15.05 -11.30 -9.01
CA PHE A 259 16.12 -12.27 -8.79
C PHE A 259 15.81 -13.13 -7.58
N VAL A 260 16.22 -14.40 -7.64
CA VAL A 260 16.34 -15.24 -6.43
C VAL A 260 17.75 -15.77 -6.36
N ALA A 261 18.45 -15.40 -5.28
CA ALA A 261 19.90 -15.50 -5.21
C ALA A 261 20.55 -14.85 -6.45
N GLU A 262 21.09 -15.66 -7.36
CA GLU A 262 21.75 -15.23 -8.62
C GLU A 262 20.91 -15.57 -9.87
N THR A 263 19.70 -16.13 -9.71
CA THR A 263 18.89 -16.59 -10.83
C THR A 263 17.93 -15.50 -11.29
N TRP A 264 18.03 -15.11 -12.56
CA TRP A 264 17.11 -14.19 -13.21
C TRP A 264 15.73 -14.80 -13.41
N MET A 265 14.72 -14.21 -12.78
CA MET A 265 13.33 -14.64 -12.90
C MET A 265 12.55 -13.77 -13.88
N GLY A 266 12.87 -12.48 -13.97
CA GLY A 266 12.22 -11.54 -14.88
C GLY A 266 12.13 -10.11 -14.34
N LEU A 267 11.09 -9.38 -14.71
CA LEU A 267 10.88 -7.97 -14.39
C LEU A 267 9.50 -7.73 -13.79
N LEU A 268 9.44 -6.82 -12.83
CA LEU A 268 8.21 -6.20 -12.35
C LEU A 268 8.14 -4.77 -12.88
N LEU A 269 7.03 -4.43 -13.54
CA LEU A 269 6.76 -3.11 -14.10
C LEU A 269 5.59 -2.48 -13.33
N LEU A 270 5.82 -1.30 -12.75
CA LEU A 270 4.82 -0.52 -12.04
C LEU A 270 4.80 0.89 -12.59
N ALA A 271 3.66 1.38 -13.08
CA ALA A 271 3.54 2.75 -13.56
C ALA A 271 2.45 3.53 -12.84
N LEU A 272 2.80 4.76 -12.44
CA LEU A 272 1.93 5.68 -11.72
C LEU A 272 0.81 6.26 -12.62
N PRO A 273 -0.25 6.83 -12.03
CA PRO A 273 -1.26 7.58 -12.77
C PRO A 273 -0.67 8.69 -13.66
N GLU A 274 -1.42 9.07 -14.69
CA GLU A 274 -1.06 10.20 -15.56
C GLU A 274 -0.96 11.49 -14.72
N GLY A 275 0.20 12.16 -14.80
CA GLY A 275 0.52 13.38 -14.06
C GLY A 275 1.59 13.21 -12.99
N ASP A 276 1.82 11.99 -12.50
CA ASP A 276 2.87 11.73 -11.52
C ASP A 276 4.20 11.44 -12.25
N THR A 277 5.18 12.31 -12.06
CA THR A 277 6.44 12.30 -12.82
C THR A 277 7.56 11.49 -12.17
N GLU A 278 7.44 11.15 -10.89
CA GLU A 278 8.49 10.47 -10.11
C GLU A 278 7.88 9.54 -9.06
N TRP A 279 8.57 8.43 -8.78
CA TRP A 279 8.22 7.50 -7.72
C TRP A 279 8.72 7.99 -6.36
N PRO A 280 7.88 8.04 -5.31
CA PRO A 280 8.32 8.37 -3.95
C PRO A 280 9.36 7.38 -3.45
N GLU A 281 10.45 7.84 -2.82
CA GLU A 281 11.53 6.97 -2.31
C GLU A 281 11.02 5.89 -1.36
N SER A 282 10.06 6.22 -0.48
CA SER A 282 9.42 5.24 0.42
C SER A 282 8.72 4.11 -0.34
N SER A 283 8.07 4.43 -1.47
CA SER A 283 7.42 3.43 -2.32
C SER A 283 8.44 2.59 -3.09
N GLN A 284 9.56 3.18 -3.54
CA GLN A 284 10.64 2.43 -4.19
C GLN A 284 11.25 1.39 -3.24
N THR A 285 11.53 1.79 -2.00
CA THR A 285 12.07 0.90 -0.96
C THR A 285 11.10 -0.23 -0.59
N ALA A 286 9.80 0.05 -0.58
CA ALA A 286 8.77 -0.96 -0.29
C ALA A 286 8.57 -1.99 -1.42
N VAL A 287 8.86 -1.63 -2.67
CA VAL A 287 8.73 -2.54 -3.82
C VAL A 287 9.80 -3.62 -3.82
N LEU A 288 11.00 -3.34 -3.33
CA LEU A 288 12.10 -4.30 -3.29
C LEU A 288 11.76 -5.62 -2.56
N PRO A 289 11.30 -5.61 -1.29
CA PRO A 289 10.98 -6.85 -0.59
C PRO A 289 9.77 -7.58 -1.20
N LEU A 290 8.81 -6.84 -1.80
CA LEU A 290 7.71 -7.44 -2.57
C LEU A 290 8.25 -8.18 -3.82
N ALA A 291 9.20 -7.57 -4.53
CA ALA A 291 9.83 -8.16 -5.69
C ALA A 291 10.63 -9.42 -5.34
N THR A 292 11.39 -9.41 -4.23
CA THR A 292 12.09 -10.60 -3.73
C THR A 292 11.12 -11.73 -3.42
N TYR A 293 10.02 -11.43 -2.75
CA TYR A 293 8.98 -12.42 -2.45
C TYR A 293 8.34 -12.98 -3.73
N ILE A 294 7.95 -12.11 -4.67
CA ILE A 294 7.38 -12.52 -5.96
C ILE A 294 8.36 -13.39 -6.74
N ALA A 295 9.64 -13.03 -6.77
CA ALA A 295 10.67 -13.82 -7.43
C ALA A 295 10.76 -15.23 -6.83
N GLN A 296 10.71 -15.36 -5.49
CA GLN A 296 10.69 -16.65 -4.81
C GLN A 296 9.45 -17.47 -5.17
N VAL A 297 8.27 -16.86 -5.19
CA VAL A 297 7.01 -17.53 -5.58
C VAL A 297 7.08 -18.06 -7.01
N LEU A 298 7.61 -17.25 -7.95
CA LEU A 298 7.80 -17.65 -9.34
C LEU A 298 8.82 -18.79 -9.48
N GLN A 299 9.88 -18.80 -8.68
CA GLN A 299 10.84 -19.90 -8.69
C GLN A 299 10.19 -21.20 -8.24
N ASN A 300 9.43 -21.16 -7.14
CA ASN A 300 8.72 -22.33 -6.64
C ASN A 300 7.75 -22.89 -7.68
N GLY A 301 7.04 -22.01 -8.40
CA GLY A 301 6.17 -22.41 -9.51
C GLY A 301 6.92 -23.11 -10.66
N ARG A 302 8.11 -22.60 -11.04
CA ARG A 302 8.95 -23.22 -12.07
C ARG A 302 9.49 -24.58 -11.65
N GLU A 303 9.98 -24.71 -10.42
CA GLU A 303 10.51 -25.97 -9.89
C GLU A 303 9.42 -27.06 -9.86
N HIS A 304 8.21 -26.69 -9.43
CA HIS A 304 7.08 -27.61 -9.43
C HIS A 304 6.67 -28.06 -10.84
N ALA A 305 6.67 -27.15 -11.81
CA ALA A 305 6.38 -27.48 -13.21
C ALA A 305 7.44 -28.45 -13.79
N ALA A 306 8.72 -28.26 -13.44
CA ALA A 306 9.81 -29.14 -13.88
C ALA A 306 9.67 -30.56 -13.28
N LEU A 307 9.37 -30.67 -11.98
CA LEU A 307 9.14 -31.96 -11.31
C LEU A 307 7.94 -32.71 -11.90
N SER A 308 6.87 -31.98 -12.21
CA SER A 308 5.66 -32.54 -12.83
C SER A 308 5.92 -33.08 -14.24
N ALA A 309 6.80 -32.44 -15.02
CA ALA A 309 7.17 -32.89 -16.36
C ALA A 309 7.98 -34.19 -16.35
N ILE A 310 8.87 -34.37 -15.35
CA ILE A 310 9.68 -35.59 -15.19
C ILE A 310 8.77 -36.78 -14.84
N ALA A 311 7.80 -36.57 -13.95
CA ALA A 311 6.86 -37.61 -13.52
C ALA A 311 5.91 -38.12 -14.63
N GLN A 312 5.75 -37.37 -15.73
CA GLN A 312 4.85 -37.72 -16.84
C GLN A 312 5.55 -38.44 -18.00
N THR A 313 6.84 -38.76 -17.90
CA THR A 313 7.57 -39.50 -18.94
C THR A 313 7.14 -40.98 -18.93
N PRO A 314 6.50 -41.53 -19.97
CA PRO A 314 6.06 -42.92 -19.96
C PRO A 314 7.26 -43.85 -20.20
N ALA A 315 7.61 -44.65 -19.21
CA ALA A 315 8.57 -45.74 -19.35
C ALA A 315 7.88 -46.97 -19.96
N LEU A 316 8.11 -47.27 -21.24
CA LEU A 316 7.73 -48.56 -21.83
C LEU A 316 8.81 -49.06 -22.80
N ALA A 317 9.59 -50.04 -22.36
CA ALA A 317 10.22 -51.04 -23.21
C ALA A 317 9.69 -52.42 -22.77
N PRO A 318 9.26 -53.30 -23.71
CA PRO A 318 8.72 -54.61 -23.36
C PRO A 318 9.87 -55.54 -22.94
N LEU A 319 9.75 -56.15 -21.76
CA LEU A 319 10.70 -57.14 -21.23
C LEU A 319 10.16 -58.56 -21.45
N ASP A 320 11.04 -59.45 -21.92
CA ASP A 320 10.79 -60.88 -22.12
C ASP A 320 10.44 -61.62 -20.81
N ASP A 321 9.39 -62.45 -20.86
CA ASP A 321 8.69 -63.06 -19.71
C ASP A 321 9.54 -64.05 -18.87
N THR A 322 10.69 -64.52 -19.34
CA THR A 322 11.53 -65.49 -18.60
C THR A 322 12.55 -64.85 -17.66
N SER A 323 12.94 -63.59 -17.87
CA SER A 323 13.74 -62.82 -16.90
C SER A 323 12.88 -62.11 -15.85
N ALA A 324 11.58 -61.94 -16.14
CA ALA A 324 10.63 -61.25 -15.27
C ALA A 324 10.43 -61.97 -13.93
N SER A 325 10.34 -63.31 -13.90
CA SER A 325 10.12 -64.02 -12.63
C SER A 325 11.31 -63.95 -11.66
N GLY A 326 12.55 -63.89 -12.17
CA GLY A 326 13.75 -63.73 -11.32
C GLY A 326 13.92 -62.27 -10.86
N GLN A 327 13.59 -61.31 -11.74
CA GLN A 327 13.59 -59.89 -11.39
C GLN A 327 12.46 -59.53 -10.42
N ILE A 328 11.27 -60.13 -10.53
CA ILE A 328 10.15 -59.89 -9.60
C ILE A 328 10.52 -60.34 -8.19
N ILE A 329 11.17 -61.49 -8.02
CA ILE A 329 11.61 -61.97 -6.70
C ILE A 329 12.70 -61.05 -6.13
N ALA A 330 13.68 -60.65 -6.95
CA ALA A 330 14.72 -59.71 -6.53
C ALA A 330 14.15 -58.33 -6.17
N LEU A 331 13.18 -57.83 -6.93
CA LEU A 331 12.50 -56.56 -6.68
C LEU A 331 11.55 -56.63 -5.48
N GLU A 332 10.93 -57.77 -5.20
CA GLU A 332 10.13 -57.98 -3.98
C GLU A 332 11.02 -58.03 -2.73
N GLU A 333 12.18 -58.66 -2.81
CA GLU A 333 13.17 -58.69 -1.73
C GLU A 333 13.77 -57.29 -1.49
N GLU A 334 14.12 -56.58 -2.57
CA GLU A 334 14.57 -55.18 -2.52
C GLU A 334 13.48 -54.26 -1.97
N ARG A 335 12.22 -54.42 -2.39
CA ARG A 335 11.08 -53.67 -1.83
C ARG A 335 10.93 -53.93 -0.34
N THR A 336 11.06 -55.18 0.10
CA THR A 336 10.91 -55.53 1.52
C THR A 336 12.04 -54.93 2.34
N GLN A 337 13.25 -54.92 1.80
CA GLN A 337 14.42 -54.32 2.43
C GLN A 337 14.31 -52.79 2.49
N LEU A 338 13.86 -52.15 1.40
CA LEU A 338 13.61 -50.71 1.37
C LEU A 338 12.50 -50.29 2.33
N LEU A 339 11.45 -51.09 2.50
CA LEU A 339 10.40 -50.81 3.48
C LEU A 339 10.93 -50.90 4.92
N ALA A 340 11.79 -51.87 5.22
CA ALA A 340 12.42 -51.99 6.53
C ALA A 340 13.37 -50.81 6.81
N ASP A 341 14.15 -50.39 5.81
CA ASP A 341 15.05 -49.25 5.93
C ASP A 341 14.28 -47.92 6.08
N LEU A 342 13.13 -47.77 5.40
CA LEU A 342 12.25 -46.61 5.55
C LEU A 342 11.66 -46.56 6.97
N GLU A 343 11.19 -47.68 7.52
CA GLU A 343 10.68 -47.72 8.89
C GLU A 343 11.76 -47.37 9.93
N ILE A 344 12.99 -47.82 9.71
CA ILE A 344 14.15 -47.45 10.55
C ILE A 344 14.48 -45.96 10.40
N ALA A 345 14.47 -45.42 9.18
CA ALA A 345 14.72 -44.01 8.93
C ALA A 345 13.63 -43.12 9.56
N GLN A 346 12.37 -43.51 9.42
CA GLN A 346 11.22 -42.79 9.97
C GLN A 346 11.23 -42.77 11.50
N SER A 347 11.55 -43.89 12.15
CA SER A 347 11.68 -43.94 13.60
C SER A 347 12.85 -43.08 14.11
N ARG A 348 13.97 -43.03 13.38
CA ARG A 348 15.10 -42.12 13.69
C ARG A 348 14.73 -40.66 13.49
N ALA A 349 13.99 -40.33 12.44
CA ALA A 349 13.51 -38.97 12.20
C ALA A 349 12.55 -38.52 13.31
N GLN A 350 11.58 -39.36 13.70
CA GLN A 350 10.68 -39.05 14.81
C GLN A 350 11.44 -38.85 16.14
N GLN A 351 12.46 -39.65 16.42
CA GLN A 351 13.32 -39.46 17.61
C GLN A 351 14.17 -38.19 17.53
N ALA A 352 14.60 -37.79 16.33
CA ALA A 352 15.34 -36.54 16.15
C ALA A 352 14.41 -35.33 16.32
N ASP A 353 13.18 -35.40 15.81
CA ASP A 353 12.17 -34.36 15.95
C ASP A 353 11.76 -34.15 17.42
N THR A 354 11.54 -35.23 18.17
CA THR A 354 11.22 -35.11 19.61
C THR A 354 12.37 -34.48 20.40
N ARG A 355 13.62 -34.88 20.13
CA ARG A 355 14.79 -34.26 20.76
C ARG A 355 14.98 -32.80 20.35
N ALA A 356 14.71 -32.45 19.09
CA ALA A 356 14.79 -31.07 18.62
C ALA A 356 13.69 -30.20 19.24
N ALA A 357 12.47 -30.73 19.39
CA ALA A 357 11.37 -30.05 20.07
C ALA A 357 11.66 -29.81 21.55
N GLU A 358 12.22 -30.80 22.26
CA GLU A 358 12.64 -30.67 23.65
C GLU A 358 13.78 -29.64 23.81
N ALA A 359 14.80 -29.68 22.95
CA ALA A 359 15.89 -28.72 22.95
C ALA A 359 15.41 -27.29 22.64
N ARG A 360 14.49 -27.13 21.68
CA ARG A 360 13.86 -25.83 21.39
C ARG A 360 13.10 -25.31 22.60
N LYS A 361 12.31 -26.15 23.26
CA LYS A 361 11.57 -25.76 24.46
C LYS A 361 12.52 -25.28 25.57
N GLN A 362 13.60 -26.03 25.82
CA GLN A 362 14.62 -25.64 26.79
C GLN A 362 15.31 -24.32 26.42
N ALA A 363 15.60 -24.10 25.13
CA ALA A 363 16.19 -22.85 24.67
C ALA A 363 15.23 -21.66 24.83
N TYR A 364 13.94 -21.85 24.55
CA TYR A 364 12.91 -20.82 24.77
C TYR A 364 12.73 -20.51 26.26
N ASP A 365 12.66 -21.53 27.11
CA ASP A 365 12.53 -21.35 28.56
C ASP A 365 13.76 -20.60 29.12
N LEU A 366 14.98 -20.95 28.67
CA LEU A 366 16.20 -20.25 29.09
C LEU A 366 16.24 -18.80 28.58
N ALA A 367 15.86 -18.57 27.32
CA ALA A 367 15.80 -17.22 26.75
C ALA A 367 14.80 -16.33 27.49
N ALA A 368 13.62 -16.85 27.83
CA ALA A 368 12.61 -16.13 28.60
C ALA A 368 13.13 -15.77 30.01
N THR A 369 13.83 -16.69 30.69
CA THR A 369 14.40 -16.39 32.02
C THR A 369 15.53 -15.38 31.98
N LEU A 370 16.39 -15.41 30.95
CA LEU A 370 17.45 -14.43 30.77
C LEU A 370 16.89 -13.04 30.46
N GLU A 371 15.82 -12.98 29.67
CA GLU A 371 15.13 -11.74 29.35
C GLU A 371 14.47 -11.12 30.59
N GLU A 372 13.79 -11.91 31.42
CA GLU A 372 13.19 -11.43 32.66
C GLU A 372 14.25 -10.87 33.62
N ILE A 373 15.39 -11.55 33.77
CA ILE A 373 16.51 -11.07 34.59
C ILE A 373 17.12 -9.78 34.02
N GLU A 374 17.27 -9.69 32.70
CA GLU A 374 17.85 -8.51 32.06
C GLU A 374 16.91 -7.31 32.10
N GLN A 375 15.60 -7.52 31.97
CA GLN A 375 14.59 -6.47 32.08
C GLN A 375 14.53 -5.90 33.49
N VAL A 376 14.50 -6.76 34.52
CA VAL A 376 14.49 -6.31 35.92
C VAL A 376 15.73 -5.48 36.27
N ASN A 377 16.92 -5.94 35.88
CA ASN A 377 18.17 -5.22 36.16
C ASN A 377 18.26 -3.87 35.42
N ARG A 378 17.62 -3.77 34.25
CA ARG A 378 17.56 -2.52 33.47
C ARG A 378 16.55 -1.53 34.03
N ASP A 379 15.37 -1.99 34.44
CA ASP A 379 14.36 -1.15 35.09
C ASP A 379 14.90 -0.57 36.41
N GLU A 380 15.67 -1.37 37.17
CA GLU A 380 16.40 -0.90 38.34
C GLU A 380 17.45 0.17 38.00
N HIS A 381 18.17 0.04 36.88
CA HIS A 381 19.17 1.02 36.45
C HIS A 381 18.54 2.35 36.01
N VAL A 382 17.43 2.29 35.27
CA VAL A 382 16.68 3.50 34.88
C VAL A 382 16.10 4.19 36.10
N ALA A 383 15.48 3.45 37.02
CA ALA A 383 14.94 4.01 38.26
C ALA A 383 16.02 4.66 39.15
N ALA A 384 17.23 4.08 39.19
CA ALA A 384 18.36 4.66 39.92
C ALA A 384 18.82 5.99 39.30
N LEU A 385 18.89 6.09 37.97
CA LEU A 385 19.26 7.32 37.26
C LEU A 385 18.18 8.40 37.38
N GLU A 386 16.90 8.03 37.37
CA GLU A 386 15.80 8.96 37.62
C GLU A 386 15.84 9.53 39.04
N ALA A 387 16.17 8.70 40.03
CA ALA A 387 16.35 9.14 41.41
C ALA A 387 17.55 10.09 41.57
N GLU A 388 18.66 9.83 40.87
CA GLU A 388 19.83 10.71 40.84
C GLU A 388 19.51 12.07 40.21
N ILE A 389 18.76 12.09 39.10
CA ILE A 389 18.29 13.34 38.47
C ILE A 389 17.37 14.13 39.40
N ALA A 390 16.47 13.45 40.12
CA ALA A 390 15.60 14.11 41.08
C ALA A 390 16.40 14.78 42.21
N ALA A 391 17.40 14.08 42.77
CA ALA A 391 18.29 14.62 43.79
C ALA A 391 19.14 15.79 43.26
N LEU A 392 19.63 15.69 42.01
CA LEU A 392 20.40 16.77 41.38
C LEU A 392 19.53 18.02 41.13
N ARG A 393 18.26 17.86 40.73
CA ARG A 393 17.32 18.97 40.57
C ARG A 393 17.02 19.67 41.90
N GLU A 394 16.84 18.90 42.97
CA GLU A 394 16.65 19.44 44.32
C GLU A 394 17.88 20.23 44.77
N SER A 395 19.09 19.67 44.58
CA SER A 395 20.34 20.37 44.92
C SER A 395 20.57 21.66 44.11
N LEU A 396 20.06 21.72 42.88
CA LEU A 396 20.14 22.90 42.03
C LEU A 396 19.14 23.98 42.48
N ALA A 397 17.93 23.58 42.89
CA ALA A 397 16.95 24.49 43.47
C ALA A 397 17.47 25.11 44.79
N ASP A 398 18.08 24.32 45.67
CA ASP A 398 18.70 24.81 46.90
C ASP A 398 19.86 25.79 46.62
N ALA A 399 20.67 25.50 45.58
CA ALA A 399 21.76 26.38 45.16
C ALA A 399 21.24 27.70 44.55
N GLU A 400 20.14 27.68 43.79
CA GLU A 400 19.47 28.86 43.27
C GLU A 400 18.85 29.72 44.39
N GLU A 401 18.22 29.09 45.40
CA GLU A 401 17.68 29.80 46.56
C GLU A 401 18.80 30.45 47.39
N ALA A 402 19.91 29.74 47.60
CA ALA A 402 21.12 30.31 48.22
C ALA A 402 21.69 31.49 47.41
N MET A 403 21.62 31.44 46.08
CA MET A 403 22.00 32.56 45.19
C MET A 403 21.08 33.76 45.36
N ALA A 404 19.77 33.53 45.45
CA ALA A 404 18.78 34.58 45.67
C ALA A 404 18.99 35.27 47.03
N MET A 405 19.31 34.50 48.08
CA MET A 405 19.65 35.04 49.41
C MET A 405 20.97 35.81 49.42
N ALA A 406 22.01 35.31 48.74
CA ALA A 406 23.29 36.01 48.61
C ALA A 406 23.14 37.33 47.81
N ALA A 407 22.31 37.36 46.77
CA ALA A 407 22.02 38.55 45.97
C ALA A 407 21.18 39.60 46.73
N ALA A 408 20.35 39.17 47.70
CA ALA A 408 19.58 40.05 48.57
C ALA A 408 20.41 40.69 49.70
N GLY A 409 21.69 40.33 49.83
CA GLY A 409 22.63 40.96 50.77
C GLY A 409 22.59 40.44 52.20
N GLU A 410 21.89 39.31 52.46
CA GLU A 410 21.74 38.73 53.81
C GLU A 410 22.72 37.59 54.14
N GLY A 411 23.63 37.21 53.24
CA GLY A 411 24.59 36.13 53.48
C GLY A 411 26.02 36.44 53.03
N GLU A 412 27.02 36.13 53.86
CA GLU A 412 28.46 36.14 53.53
C GLU A 412 28.89 35.03 52.54
N LEU A 413 27.97 34.56 51.70
CA LEU A 413 28.27 33.53 50.71
C LEU A 413 28.80 34.18 49.43
N SER A 414 30.03 33.84 49.07
CA SER A 414 30.68 34.25 47.82
C SER A 414 29.82 33.84 46.62
N THR A 415 29.33 34.83 45.86
CA THR A 415 28.58 34.64 44.62
C THR A 415 29.36 33.83 43.57
N GLU A 416 30.68 33.83 43.65
CA GLU A 416 31.58 33.05 42.79
C GLU A 416 31.49 31.54 43.10
N TRP A 417 31.40 31.16 44.38
CA TRP A 417 31.25 29.76 44.79
C TRP A 417 29.89 29.19 44.36
N VAL A 418 28.82 29.99 44.47
CA VAL A 418 27.47 29.58 44.07
C VAL A 418 27.37 29.39 42.56
N MET A 419 27.95 30.32 41.76
CA MET A 419 27.97 30.18 40.30
C MET A 419 28.79 28.95 39.84
N LEU A 420 29.89 28.64 40.51
CA LEU A 420 30.68 27.43 40.25
C LEU A 420 29.88 26.15 40.57
N THR A 421 29.05 26.19 41.61
CA THR A 421 28.24 25.05 42.05
C THR A 421 27.07 24.80 41.10
N ILE A 422 26.38 25.86 40.64
CA ILE A 422 25.31 25.77 39.63
C ILE A 422 25.85 25.25 38.30
N THR A 423 26.99 25.77 37.84
CA THR A 423 27.60 25.29 36.57
C THR A 423 28.02 23.83 36.65
N ARG A 424 28.52 23.38 37.80
CA ARG A 424 28.84 21.96 38.03
C ARG A 424 27.59 21.08 38.02
N TYR A 425 26.53 21.43 38.74
CA TYR A 425 25.30 20.63 38.78
C TYR A 425 24.56 20.63 37.44
N SER A 426 24.54 21.76 36.72
CA SER A 426 23.99 21.84 35.37
C SER A 426 24.72 20.89 34.40
N SER A 427 26.07 20.83 34.49
CA SER A 427 26.86 19.92 33.66
C SER A 427 26.58 18.45 33.99
N GLN A 428 26.42 18.10 35.27
CA GLN A 428 26.12 16.74 35.70
C GLN A 428 24.71 16.31 35.27
N LEU A 429 23.75 17.23 35.30
CA LEU A 429 22.37 16.97 34.86
C LEU A 429 22.31 16.75 33.35
N GLU A 430 23.05 17.54 32.56
CA GLU A 430 23.15 17.36 31.11
C GLU A 430 23.78 16.00 30.74
N GLU A 431 24.83 15.58 31.47
CA GLU A 431 25.46 14.28 31.28
C GLU A 431 24.52 13.11 31.60
N ALA A 432 23.78 13.19 32.72
CA ALA A 432 22.78 12.19 33.10
C ALA A 432 21.63 12.11 32.09
N GLN A 433 21.14 13.24 31.58
CA GLN A 433 20.10 13.27 30.54
C GLN A 433 20.58 12.68 29.22
N ALA A 434 21.81 13.00 28.79
CA ALA A 434 22.40 12.43 27.59
C ALA A 434 22.61 10.91 27.71
N GLN A 435 22.85 10.40 28.92
CA GLN A 435 22.97 8.96 29.16
C GLN A 435 21.63 8.23 29.04
N ILE A 436 20.54 8.82 29.55
CA ILE A 436 19.18 8.27 29.37
C ILE A 436 18.79 8.27 27.89
N GLU A 437 19.03 9.36 27.17
CA GLU A 437 18.69 9.44 25.74
C GLU A 437 19.45 8.38 24.91
N ARG A 438 20.72 8.13 25.22
CA ARG A 438 21.48 7.05 24.57
C ARG A 438 20.87 5.67 24.86
N LEU A 439 20.47 5.41 26.10
CA LEU A 439 19.84 4.14 26.50
C LEU A 439 18.48 3.96 25.81
N GLU A 440 17.67 5.02 25.68
CA GLU A 440 16.40 4.99 24.94
C GLU A 440 16.59 4.72 23.44
N VAL A 441 17.60 5.33 22.83
CA VAL A 441 17.93 5.10 21.41
C VAL A 441 18.41 3.66 21.19
N GLU A 442 19.22 3.12 22.10
CA GLU A 442 19.67 1.73 22.03
C GLU A 442 18.51 0.74 22.22
N LEU A 443 17.54 1.05 23.09
CA LEU A 443 16.31 0.30 23.28
C LEU A 443 15.48 0.23 21.99
N ARG A 444 15.20 1.38 21.36
CA ARG A 444 14.44 1.42 20.10
C ARG A 444 15.12 0.63 18.99
N ARG A 445 16.45 0.68 18.92
CA ARG A 445 17.22 -0.05 17.91
C ARG A 445 17.14 -1.56 18.11
N ARG A 446 17.23 -2.06 19.36
CA ARG A 446 17.14 -3.50 19.65
C ARG A 446 15.72 -4.05 19.48
N GLU A 447 14.68 -3.28 19.80
CA GLU A 447 13.29 -3.67 19.49
C GLU A 447 13.07 -3.84 17.98
N GLN A 448 13.69 -2.96 17.19
CA GLN A 448 13.64 -3.01 15.73
C GLN A 448 14.40 -4.23 15.17
N ASP A 449 15.57 -4.55 15.71
CA ASP A 449 16.36 -5.73 15.31
C ASP A 449 15.65 -7.05 15.67
N ARG A 450 14.96 -7.11 16.82
CA ARG A 450 14.20 -8.28 17.27
C ARG A 450 12.97 -8.58 16.41
N GLY A 451 12.30 -7.54 15.92
CA GLY A 451 11.24 -7.69 14.90
C GLY A 451 11.77 -8.32 13.62
N SER A 452 13.00 -7.98 13.22
CA SER A 452 13.67 -8.54 12.03
C SER A 452 14.06 -10.02 12.20
N GLU A 453 14.54 -10.42 13.37
CA GLU A 453 14.91 -11.82 13.67
C GLU A 453 13.69 -12.74 13.71
N LEU A 454 12.58 -12.32 14.32
CA LEU A 454 11.33 -13.09 14.35
C LEU A 454 10.73 -13.27 12.95
N LEU A 455 10.84 -12.26 12.08
CA LEU A 455 10.41 -12.34 10.68
C LEU A 455 11.29 -13.29 9.86
N THR A 456 12.60 -13.29 10.11
CA THR A 456 13.53 -14.23 9.47
C THR A 456 13.25 -15.67 9.93
N GLY A 457 12.95 -15.86 11.23
CA GLY A 457 12.51 -17.13 11.79
C GLY A 457 11.21 -17.65 11.19
N LEU A 458 10.17 -16.81 11.09
CA LEU A 458 8.88 -17.15 10.46
C LEU A 458 9.01 -17.47 8.97
N ALA A 459 9.82 -16.70 8.23
CA ALA A 459 10.10 -16.98 6.83
C ALA A 459 10.85 -18.30 6.64
N GLN A 460 11.73 -18.65 7.57
CA GLN A 460 12.49 -19.89 7.55
C GLN A 460 11.70 -21.11 8.05
N GLU A 461 10.70 -20.90 8.92
CA GLU A 461 9.77 -21.95 9.35
C GLU A 461 8.69 -22.23 8.28
N LEU A 462 8.25 -21.21 7.54
CA LEU A 462 7.44 -21.36 6.32
C LEU A 462 8.22 -22.00 5.15
N ARG A 463 9.57 -21.97 5.20
CA ARG A 463 10.47 -22.65 4.25
C ARG A 463 10.60 -24.15 4.51
N THR A 464 10.18 -24.66 5.66
CA THR A 464 10.02 -26.11 5.88
C THR A 464 8.62 -26.54 5.42
N PRO A 465 8.41 -26.91 4.14
CA PRO A 465 7.28 -27.75 3.83
C PRO A 465 7.42 -29.03 4.65
N MET A 466 6.30 -29.64 5.01
CA MET A 466 6.23 -31.01 5.51
C MET A 466 6.73 -32.00 4.44
N THR A 467 8.02 -31.99 4.12
CA THR A 467 8.67 -32.89 3.17
C THR A 467 9.34 -34.08 3.85
N SER A 468 9.05 -34.37 5.12
CA SER A 468 9.44 -35.66 5.74
C SER A 468 8.39 -36.77 5.58
N ILE A 469 7.31 -36.55 4.81
CA ILE A 469 6.24 -37.53 4.57
C ILE A 469 6.27 -38.13 3.14
N ALA A 470 7.12 -37.63 2.25
CA ALA A 470 7.30 -38.24 0.92
C ALA A 470 8.78 -38.28 0.54
N GLY A 471 9.40 -39.42 0.80
CA GLY A 471 10.78 -39.77 0.49
C GLY A 471 11.07 -41.14 1.05
#